data_AF-A0A840DX16-F1
#
_entry.id   AF-A0A840DX16-F1
#
_cell.length_a   1.000
_cell.length_b   1.000
_cell.length_c   1.000
_cell.angle_alpha   90.00
_cell.angle_beta   90.00
_cell.angle_gamma   90.00
#
_symmetry.space_group_name_H-M   'P 1'
#
loop_
_entity.id
_entity.type
_entity.pdbx_description
1 polymer ?
#
loop_
_entity_poly.entity_id
_entity_poly.type
_entity_poly.pdbx_seq_one_letter_code
_entity_poly.pdbx_strand_id
1 'polypeptide(L)' 'MFDFYKIFYQMGYLTKDDVHEAASWGVITLEEYKLITGEDFVA' A
#
# COMPACT_ATOMS: atom_id res chain seq x y z
N MET A 1 9.25 0.33 5.38
CA MET A 1 8.62 0.45 4.03
C MET A 1 7.22 1.02 4.12
N PHE A 2 6.40 0.59 5.08
CA PHE A 2 5.04 1.10 5.25
C PHE A 2 4.89 2.61 5.38
N ASP A 3 5.66 3.30 6.23
CA ASP A 3 5.56 4.77 6.34
C ASP A 3 5.86 5.48 5.01
N PHE A 4 6.77 4.92 4.20
CA PHE A 4 7.07 5.46 2.87
C PHE A 4 5.84 5.32 1.95
N TYR A 5 5.29 4.12 1.80
CA TYR A 5 4.09 3.92 0.97
C TYR A 5 2.89 4.71 1.48
N LYS A 6 2.71 4.80 2.81
CA LYS A 6 1.65 5.59 3.43
C LYS A 6 1.78 7.08 3.12
N ILE A 7 2.95 7.67 3.35
CA ILE A 7 3.18 9.11 3.11
C ILE A 7 3.04 9.41 1.61
N PHE A 8 3.61 8.58 0.75
CA PHE A 8 3.54 8.78 -0.70
C PHE A 8 2.12 8.59 -1.24
N TYR A 9 1.35 7.62 -0.72
CA TYR A 9 -0.07 7.47 -1.05
C TYR A 9 -0.89 8.66 -0.55
N GLN A 10 -0.67 9.15 0.68
CA GLN A 10 -1.34 10.33 1.21
C GLN A 10 -0.97 11.62 0.47
N MET A 11 0.25 11.73 -0.04
CA MET A 11 0.68 12.85 -0.88
C MET A 11 0.22 12.73 -2.34
N GLY A 12 -0.42 11.62 -2.72
CA GLY A 12 -0.90 11.38 -4.08
C GLY A 12 0.20 11.03 -5.09
N TYR A 13 1.39 10.64 -4.61
CA TYR A 13 2.49 10.15 -5.45
C TYR A 13 2.31 8.68 -5.85
N LEU A 14 1.62 7.90 -5.03
CA LEU A 14 1.32 6.49 -5.31
C LEU A 14 -0.18 6.33 -5.49
N THR A 15 -0.55 5.49 -6.46
CA THR A 15 -1.93 5.06 -6.63
C THR A 15 -2.19 3.80 -5.81
N LYS A 16 -3.46 3.41 -5.72
CA LYS A 16 -3.85 2.20 -5.01
C LYS A 16 -3.26 0.94 -5.66
N ASP A 17 -3.06 0.96 -6.97
CA ASP A 17 -2.40 -0.09 -7.75
C ASP A 17 -0.92 -0.24 -7.34
N ASP A 18 -0.18 0.86 -7.20
CA ASP A 18 1.22 0.81 -6.76
C ASP A 18 1.36 0.19 -5.35
N VAL A 19 0.42 0.51 -4.45
CA VAL A 19 0.39 -0.06 -3.09
C VAL A 19 -0.02 -1.54 -3.15
N HIS A 20 -0.88 -1.92 -4.10
CA HIS A 20 -1.31 -3.30 -4.31
C HIS A 20 -0.19 -4.16 -4.88
N GLU A 21 0.54 -3.69 -5.89
CA GLU A 21 1.73 -4.35 -6.41
C GLU A 21 2.80 -4.49 -5.32
N ALA A 22 3.03 -3.46 -4.51
CA ALA A 22 3.97 -3.54 -3.40
C ALA A 22 3.57 -4.60 -2.37
N ALA A 23 2.28 -4.73 -2.05
CA ALA A 23 1.80 -5.80 -1.19
C ALA A 23 1.95 -7.18 -1.85
N SER A 24 1.67 -7.28 -3.15
CA SER A 24 1.83 -8.51 -3.94
C SER A 24 3.29 -8.94 -4.07
N TRP A 25 4.24 -8.00 -4.09
CA TRP A 25 5.67 -8.27 -4.13
C TRP A 25 6.26 -8.56 -2.74
N GLY A 26 5.45 -8.46 -1.68
CA GLY A 26 5.90 -8.63 -0.29
C GLY A 26 6.74 -7.47 0.23
N VAL A 27 6.68 -6.30 -0.43
CA VAL A 27 7.35 -5.07 -0.01
C VAL A 27 6.70 -4.49 1.24
N ILE A 28 5.38 -4.66 1.35
CA ILE A 28 4.56 -4.37 2.52
C ILE A 28 3.67 -5.58 2.82
N THR A 29 3.25 -5.74 4.07
CA THR A 29 2.31 -6.77 4.48
C THR A 29 0.88 -6.42 4.07
N LEU A 30 -0.01 -7.43 4.04
CA LEU A 30 -1.43 -7.25 3.72
C LEU A 30 -2.14 -6.36 4.75
N GLU A 31 -1.70 -6.40 6.00
CA GLU A 31 -2.19 -5.52 7.07
C GLU A 31 -1.77 -4.07 6.82
N GLU A 32 -0.52 -3.86 6.40
CA GLU A 32 0.00 -2.55 6.01
C GLU A 32 -0.72 -1.99 4.77
N TYR A 33 -1.03 -2.83 3.77
CA TYR A 33 -1.85 -2.44 2.62
C TYR A 33 -3.21 -1.90 3.06
N LYS A 34 -3.88 -2.61 3.98
CA LYS A 34 -5.18 -2.20 4.53
C LYS A 34 -5.09 -0.90 5.32
N LEU A 35 -3.99 -0.68 6.03
CA LEU A 35 -3.75 0.57 6.75
C LEU A 35 -3.46 1.76 5.82
N ILE A 36 -2.86 1.54 4.64
CA ILE A 36 -2.58 2.60 3.66
C ILE A 36 -3.85 2.94 2.85
N THR A 37 -4.48 1.91 2.29
CA THR A 37 -5.58 2.07 1.34
C THR A 37 -6.95 2.12 1.99
N GLY A 38 -7.08 1.61 3.22
CA GLY A 38 -8.36 1.43 3.91
C GLY A 38 -9.15 0.21 3.44
N GLU A 39 -8.63 -0.56 2.49
CA GLU A 39 -9.32 -1.70 1.88
C GLU A 39 -8.55 -3.00 2.12
N ASP A 40 -9.29 -4.11 2.23
CA ASP A 40 -8.67 -5.43 2.30
C ASP A 40 -7.96 -5.75 0.97
N PHE A 41 -6.76 -6.33 1.08
CA PHE A 41 -6.03 -6.80 -0.09
C PHE A 41 -6.78 -7.96 -0.73
N VAL A 42 -7.20 -7.79 -1.98
CA VAL A 42 -7.81 -8.85 -2.79
C VAL A 42 -6.80 -9.25 -3.85
N ALA A 43 -6.34 -10.51 -3.80
CA ALA A 43 -5.39 -11.09 -4.75
C ALA A 43 -6.01 -11.29 -6.14
#